data_AF-W0FS86-F1
#
_entry.id   AF-W0FS86-F1
#
_cell.length_a   1.000
_cell.length_b   1.000
_cell.length_c   1.000
_cell.angle_alpha   90.00
_cell.angle_beta   90.00
_cell.angle_gamma   90.00
#
_symmetry.space_group_name_H-M   'P 1'
#
loop_
_entity.id
_entity.type
_entity.pdbx_description
1 polymer ?
#
loop_
_entity_poly.entity_id
_entity_poly.type
_entity_poly.pdbx_seq_one_letter_code
_entity_poly.pdbx_strand_id
1 'polypeptide(L)'
;MYSAANAGIVGMTKAMAMELWRHGINCNAFCPQGASPGHVAGFAKTLKTLSEAMGKEVTMSAEKKAEIDANHADSEGLAPFLAYLCTDQGKQYTAQVFSVTAIREGGRIFRACAAPGNHQSPIALDG
;
A
#
# COMPACT_ATOMS: atom_id res chain seq x y z
N MET A 1 -12.36 -13.90 3.51
CA MET A 1 -13.02 -12.64 3.96
C MET A 1 -12.13 -11.41 3.77
N TYR A 2 -10.83 -11.45 4.14
CA TYR A 2 -9.89 -10.33 3.94
C TYR A 2 -9.84 -9.77 2.49
N SER A 3 -9.62 -10.63 1.49
CA SER A 3 -9.51 -10.18 0.09
C SER A 3 -10.81 -9.57 -0.46
N ALA A 4 -11.96 -10.09 -0.04
CA ALA A 4 -13.26 -9.56 -0.44
C ALA A 4 -13.50 -8.16 0.16
N ALA A 5 -13.13 -7.97 1.43
CA ALA A 5 -13.20 -6.66 2.07
C ALA A 5 -12.30 -5.63 1.37
N ASN A 6 -11.05 -6.00 1.05
CA ASN A 6 -10.14 -5.11 0.33
C ASN A 6 -10.64 -4.77 -1.08
N ALA A 7 -11.20 -5.73 -1.80
CA ALA A 7 -11.85 -5.47 -3.10
C ALA A 7 -13.05 -4.51 -2.94
N GLY A 8 -13.83 -4.67 -1.88
CA GLY A 8 -14.94 -3.76 -1.52
C GLY A 8 -14.47 -2.33 -1.27
N ILE A 9 -13.37 -2.14 -0.52
CA ILE A 9 -12.76 -0.83 -0.28
C ILE A 9 -12.34 -0.18 -1.60
N VAL A 10 -11.66 -0.93 -2.48
CA VAL A 10 -11.23 -0.41 -3.79
C VAL A 10 -12.43 -0.01 -4.65
N GLY A 11 -13.50 -0.83 -4.69
CA GLY A 11 -14.72 -0.51 -5.41
C GLY A 11 -15.41 0.74 -4.87
N MET A 12 -15.54 0.83 -3.55
CA MET A 12 -16.12 1.98 -2.84
C MET A 12 -15.34 3.27 -3.12
N THR A 13 -14.01 3.25 -3.04
CA THR A 13 -13.16 4.41 -3.37
C THR A 13 -13.42 4.93 -4.78
N LYS A 14 -13.53 4.03 -5.77
CA LYS A 14 -13.80 4.41 -7.16
C LYS A 14 -15.19 5.03 -7.32
N ALA A 15 -16.21 4.45 -6.68
CA ALA A 15 -17.57 4.99 -6.71
C ALA A 15 -17.62 6.39 -6.06
N MET A 16 -17.05 6.54 -4.86
CA MET A 16 -16.96 7.83 -4.18
C MET A 16 -16.21 8.88 -5.00
N ALA A 17 -15.09 8.51 -5.63
CA ALA A 17 -14.34 9.42 -6.49
C ALA A 17 -15.20 9.99 -7.63
N MET A 18 -16.03 9.15 -8.27
CA MET A 18 -16.93 9.58 -9.34
C MET A 18 -18.05 10.50 -8.84
N GLU A 19 -18.62 10.20 -7.68
CA GLU A 19 -19.71 11.00 -7.10
C GLU A 19 -19.24 12.36 -6.58
N LEU A 20 -18.03 12.40 -6.01
CA LEU A 20 -17.47 13.56 -5.33
C LEU A 20 -16.67 14.48 -6.27
N TRP A 21 -16.33 14.03 -7.48
CA TRP A 21 -15.54 14.79 -8.45
C TRP A 21 -16.15 16.17 -8.77
N ARG A 22 -17.49 16.24 -8.93
CA ARG A 22 -18.21 17.50 -9.19
C ARG A 22 -18.12 18.53 -8.05
N HIS A 23 -17.74 18.07 -6.86
CA HIS A 23 -17.52 18.90 -5.68
C HIS A 23 -16.05 19.25 -5.47
N GLY A 24 -15.16 18.86 -6.40
CA GLY A 24 -13.72 19.09 -6.30
C GLY A 24 -13.05 18.26 -5.21
N ILE A 25 -13.65 17.14 -4.81
CA ILE A 25 -13.13 16.25 -3.77
C ILE A 25 -12.56 14.99 -4.41
N ASN A 26 -11.32 14.66 -4.05
CA ASN A 26 -10.64 13.45 -4.49
C ASN A 26 -10.80 12.32 -3.48
N CYS A 27 -10.92 11.09 -3.98
CA CYS A 27 -10.98 9.89 -3.15
C CYS A 27 -10.01 8.84 -3.68
N ASN A 28 -9.06 8.41 -2.85
CA ASN A 28 -8.05 7.40 -3.18
C ASN A 28 -7.97 6.35 -2.07
N ALA A 29 -7.44 5.18 -2.41
CA ALA A 29 -7.14 4.11 -1.48
C ALA A 29 -5.62 3.92 -1.42
N PHE A 30 -5.13 3.49 -0.26
CA PHE A 30 -3.70 3.22 -0.06
C PHE A 30 -3.51 1.88 0.64
N CYS A 31 -2.46 1.18 0.23
CA CYS A 31 -1.92 -0.02 0.83
C CYS A 31 -0.63 0.40 1.56
N PRO A 32 -0.71 0.69 2.86
CA PRO A 32 0.42 1.19 3.63
C PRO A 32 1.37 0.05 4.02
N GLN A 33 2.66 0.27 3.82
CA GLN A 33 3.74 -0.59 4.31
C GLN A 33 4.51 0.21 5.37
N GLY A 34 4.00 0.21 6.59
CA GLY A 34 4.64 0.82 7.76
C GLY A 34 4.65 -0.16 8.92
N ALA A 35 5.56 0.06 9.87
CA ALA A 35 5.63 -0.72 11.09
C ALA A 35 4.28 -0.70 11.81
N SER A 36 3.69 -1.86 12.07
CA SER A 36 2.57 -1.98 13.00
C SER A 36 2.66 -3.28 13.78
N PRO A 37 2.21 -3.30 15.05
CA PRO A 37 2.16 -4.53 15.85
C PRO A 37 1.37 -5.66 15.17
N GLY A 38 0.35 -5.32 14.37
CA GLY A 38 -0.46 -6.27 13.62
C GLY A 38 0.25 -6.90 12.42
N HIS A 39 1.18 -6.18 11.77
CA HIS A 39 1.90 -6.69 10.60
C HIS A 39 2.83 -7.84 10.96
N VAL A 40 3.63 -7.68 12.02
CA VAL A 40 4.62 -8.68 12.46
C VAL A 40 3.92 -9.95 12.99
N ALA A 41 2.88 -9.78 13.81
CA ALA A 41 2.13 -10.90 14.37
C ALA A 41 1.29 -11.65 13.31
N GLY A 42 0.68 -10.92 12.37
CA GLY A 42 -0.11 -11.50 11.28
C GLY A 42 0.74 -12.25 10.27
N PHE A 43 1.94 -11.74 9.97
CA PHE A 43 2.84 -12.34 8.98
C PHE A 43 3.46 -13.65 9.50
N ALA A 44 3.95 -13.67 10.74
CA ALA A 44 4.47 -14.89 11.36
C ALA A 44 3.42 -16.01 11.44
N LYS A 45 2.18 -15.65 11.79
CA LYS A 45 1.05 -16.59 11.80
C LYS A 45 0.75 -17.14 10.39
N THR A 46 0.80 -16.27 9.38
CA THR A 46 0.56 -16.65 7.98
C THR A 46 1.64 -17.62 7.46
N LEU A 47 2.91 -17.35 7.73
CA LEU A 47 4.02 -18.25 7.37
C LEU A 47 3.89 -19.62 8.03
N LYS A 48 3.47 -19.65 9.31
CA LYS A 48 3.22 -20.89 10.04
C LYS A 48 2.08 -21.70 9.40
N THR A 49 0.92 -21.08 9.15
CA THR A 49 -0.21 -21.75 8.49
C THR A 49 0.15 -22.26 7.10
N LEU A 50 0.92 -21.48 6.32
CA LEU A 50 1.37 -21.91 4.98
C LEU A 50 2.34 -23.09 5.05
N SER A 51 3.26 -23.09 6.02
CA SER A 51 4.21 -24.20 6.21
C SER A 51 3.49 -25.49 6.59
N GLU A 52 2.48 -25.39 7.45
CA GLU A 52 1.63 -26.51 7.86
C GLU A 52 0.80 -27.04 6.67
N ALA A 53 0.20 -26.15 5.87
CA ALA A 53 -0.62 -26.53 4.73
C ALA A 53 0.17 -27.14 3.57
N MET A 54 1.42 -26.71 3.37
CA MET A 54 2.28 -27.21 2.27
C MET A 54 3.17 -28.38 2.68
N GLY A 55 3.20 -28.76 3.96
CA GLY A 55 4.06 -29.84 4.46
C GLY A 55 5.56 -29.57 4.30
N LYS A 56 5.94 -28.30 4.07
CA LYS A 56 7.31 -27.84 3.87
C LYS A 56 7.48 -26.50 4.56
N GLU A 57 8.61 -26.32 5.22
CA GLU A 57 8.94 -25.05 5.87
C GLU A 57 9.01 -23.92 4.83
N VAL A 58 8.11 -22.95 4.96
CA VAL A 58 8.09 -21.74 4.15
C VAL A 58 8.94 -20.71 4.87
N THR A 59 10.24 -20.75 4.62
CA THR A 59 11.19 -19.75 5.10
C THR A 59 11.38 -18.64 4.07
N MET A 60 11.44 -17.38 4.52
CA MET A 60 11.94 -16.30 3.70
C MET A 60 13.47 -16.23 3.80
N SER A 61 14.15 -15.89 2.70
CA SER A 61 15.58 -15.58 2.77
C SER A 61 15.81 -14.39 3.70
N ALA A 62 16.93 -14.40 4.42
CA ALA A 62 17.30 -13.31 5.33
C ALA A 62 17.32 -11.96 4.61
N GLU A 63 17.79 -11.95 3.36
CA GLU A 63 17.82 -10.78 2.48
C GLU A 63 16.42 -10.21 2.22
N LYS A 64 15.45 -11.07 1.88
CA LYS A 64 14.08 -10.63 1.56
C LYS A 64 13.33 -10.18 2.81
N LYS A 65 13.62 -10.79 3.95
CA LYS A 65 13.11 -10.33 5.25
C LYS A 65 13.66 -8.95 5.60
N ALA A 66 14.98 -8.74 5.46
CA ALA A 66 15.61 -7.45 5.69
C ALA A 66 15.06 -6.37 4.75
N GLU A 67 14.79 -6.69 3.48
CA GLU A 67 14.14 -5.76 2.55
C GLU A 67 12.72 -5.40 3.03
N ILE A 68 11.91 -6.38 3.43
CA ILE A 68 10.54 -6.13 3.92
C ILE A 68 10.56 -5.29 5.19
N ASP A 69 11.42 -5.63 6.14
CA ASP A 69 11.57 -4.90 7.41
C ASP A 69 12.02 -3.46 7.15
N ALA A 70 12.95 -3.24 6.21
CA ALA A 70 13.36 -1.90 5.79
C ALA A 70 12.19 -1.10 5.18
N ASN A 71 11.36 -1.72 4.33
CA ASN A 71 10.19 -1.05 3.74
C ASN A 71 9.08 -0.74 4.74
N HIS A 72 9.00 -1.50 5.86
CA HIS A 72 8.07 -1.28 6.97
C HIS A 72 8.73 -0.45 8.08
N ALA A 73 9.35 0.66 7.68
CA ALA A 73 9.86 1.67 8.59
C ALA A 73 8.71 2.36 9.38
N ASP A 74 9.06 3.30 10.24
CA ASP A 74 8.09 3.97 11.08
C ASP A 74 6.96 4.64 10.27
N SER A 75 5.73 4.49 10.77
CA SER A 75 4.51 4.92 10.10
C SER A 75 4.49 6.41 9.74
N GLU A 76 5.27 7.25 10.43
CA GLU A 76 5.48 8.67 10.08
C GLU A 76 6.00 8.86 8.65
N GLY A 77 6.77 7.91 8.11
CA GLY A 77 7.29 7.99 6.76
C GLY A 77 6.22 7.88 5.66
N LEU A 78 4.98 7.50 6.00
CA LEU A 78 3.84 7.55 5.08
C LEU A 78 3.26 8.97 4.94
N ALA A 79 3.47 9.83 5.95
CA ALA A 79 2.83 11.14 6.04
C ALA A 79 3.15 12.08 4.86
N PRO A 80 4.41 12.16 4.34
CA PRO A 80 4.73 13.06 3.24
C PRO A 80 3.89 12.80 1.97
N PHE A 81 3.71 11.53 1.60
CA PHE A 81 2.91 11.18 0.42
C PHE A 81 1.42 11.48 0.64
N LEU A 82 0.90 11.18 1.83
CA LEU A 82 -0.49 11.50 2.16
C LEU A 82 -0.75 13.01 2.15
N ALA A 83 0.19 13.80 2.69
CA ALA A 83 0.14 15.25 2.65
C ALA A 83 0.23 15.79 1.21
N TYR A 84 1.08 15.19 0.36
CA TYR A 84 1.18 15.53 -1.06
C TYR A 84 -0.16 15.36 -1.80
N LEU A 85 -0.93 14.31 -1.52
CA LEU A 85 -2.25 14.13 -2.14
C LEU A 85 -3.26 15.23 -1.77
N CYS A 86 -3.01 15.97 -0.70
CA CYS A 86 -3.82 17.10 -0.26
C CYS A 86 -3.36 18.46 -0.82
N THR A 87 -2.29 18.50 -1.62
CA THR A 87 -1.83 19.74 -2.29
C THR A 87 -2.54 19.97 -3.63
N ASP A 88 -2.33 21.14 -4.24
CA ASP A 88 -2.83 21.44 -5.58
C ASP A 88 -2.25 20.49 -6.64
N GLN A 89 -0.98 20.10 -6.51
CA GLN A 89 -0.35 19.11 -7.39
C GLN A 89 -0.96 17.73 -7.21
N GLY A 90 -1.41 17.40 -6.00
CA GLY A 90 -2.11 16.16 -5.68
C GLY A 90 -3.53 16.06 -6.27
N LYS A 91 -4.16 17.19 -6.63
CA LYS A 91 -5.56 17.24 -7.11
C LYS A 91 -5.80 16.45 -8.40
N GLN A 92 -4.78 16.17 -9.18
CA GLN A 92 -4.91 15.33 -10.38
C GLN A 92 -5.14 13.84 -10.07
N TYR A 93 -4.93 13.41 -8.83
CA TYR A 93 -5.06 12.02 -8.42
C TYR A 93 -6.39 11.77 -7.70
N THR A 94 -7.31 11.09 -8.37
CA THR A 94 -8.57 10.57 -7.79
C THR A 94 -8.84 9.16 -8.32
N ALA A 95 -9.63 8.36 -7.60
CA ALA A 95 -9.94 6.96 -7.91
C ALA A 95 -8.70 6.04 -8.00
N GLN A 96 -7.61 6.40 -7.33
CA GLN A 96 -6.35 5.65 -7.37
C GLN A 96 -6.19 4.69 -6.20
N VAL A 97 -5.40 3.66 -6.43
CA VAL A 97 -4.92 2.73 -5.40
C VAL A 97 -3.40 2.84 -5.37
N PHE A 98 -2.84 3.27 -4.25
CA PHE A 98 -1.40 3.43 -4.08
C PHE A 98 -0.85 2.36 -3.15
N SER A 99 0.32 1.80 -3.47
CA SER A 99 1.15 1.07 -2.52
C SER A 99 2.24 2.03 -2.05
N VAL A 100 2.32 2.25 -0.74
CA VAL A 100 3.17 3.30 -0.15
C VAL A 100 4.06 2.65 0.90
N THR A 101 5.37 2.85 0.77
CA THR A 101 6.36 2.41 1.76
C THR A 101 6.69 3.54 2.73
N ALA A 102 6.95 3.21 3.99
CA ALA A 102 7.20 4.19 5.04
C ALA A 102 8.68 4.62 5.15
N ILE A 103 9.52 4.29 4.16
CA ILE A 103 10.93 4.69 4.15
C ILE A 103 11.05 6.19 3.87
N ARG A 104 11.84 6.89 4.69
CA ARG A 104 11.99 8.36 4.65
C ARG A 104 12.80 8.86 3.44
N GLU A 105 13.74 8.06 2.95
CA GLU A 105 14.53 8.34 1.73
C GLU A 105 14.44 7.13 0.78
N GLY A 106 14.29 7.37 -0.52
CA GLY A 106 14.15 6.30 -1.53
C GLY A 106 12.78 5.60 -1.53
N GLY A 107 11.78 6.21 -0.89
CA GLY A 107 10.37 5.81 -0.88
C GLY A 107 9.87 5.27 -2.21
N ARG A 108 9.37 4.04 -2.21
CA ARG A 108 8.69 3.46 -3.38
C ARG A 108 7.19 3.71 -3.25
N ILE A 109 6.65 4.51 -4.16
CA ILE A 109 5.21 4.71 -4.35
C ILE A 109 4.82 4.04 -5.66
N PHE A 110 4.02 2.98 -5.58
CA PHE A 110 3.49 2.33 -6.77
C PHE A 110 2.02 2.63 -6.91
N ARG A 111 1.61 3.04 -8.10
CA ARG A 111 0.19 3.06 -8.45
C ARG A 111 -0.23 1.64 -8.82
N ALA A 112 -1.08 1.03 -8.01
CA ALA A 112 -1.66 -0.27 -8.31
C ALA A 112 -2.74 -0.12 -9.38
N CYS A 113 -2.42 -0.49 -10.62
CA CYS A 113 -3.45 -0.70 -11.64
C CYS A 113 -4.17 -2.02 -11.33
N ALA A 114 -5.50 -2.04 -11.46
CA ALA A 114 -6.33 -3.23 -11.17
C ALA A 114 -6.08 -4.43 -12.11
N ALA A 115 -5.14 -4.34 -13.06
CA ALA A 115 -4.72 -5.42 -13.93
C ALA A 115 -3.46 -6.11 -13.37
N PRO A 116 -3.42 -7.44 -13.25
CA PRO A 116 -2.23 -8.16 -12.82
C PRO A 116 -1.07 -7.88 -13.78
N GLY A 117 0.05 -7.38 -13.25
CA GLY A 117 1.31 -7.20 -14.00
C GLY A 117 1.70 -5.77 -14.36
N ASN A 118 0.89 -4.75 -14.05
CA ASN A 118 1.20 -3.36 -14.43
C ASN A 118 1.54 -2.48 -13.20
N HIS A 119 2.75 -2.65 -12.65
CA HIS A 119 3.32 -1.65 -11.72
C HIS A 119 3.74 -0.44 -12.57
N GLN A 120 2.96 0.64 -12.53
CA GLN A 120 3.38 1.90 -13.15
C GLN A 120 4.49 2.57 -12.33
N SER A 121 5.31 3.36 -13.02
CA SER A 121 6.52 4.03 -12.55
C SER A 121 6.33 4.77 -11.21
N PRO A 122 7.40 4.86 -10.39
CA PRO A 122 7.36 5.60 -9.13
C PRO A 122 6.86 7.03 -9.34
N ILE A 123 5.96 7.50 -8.48
CA ILE A 123 5.65 8.93 -8.39
C ILE A 123 6.82 9.56 -7.63
N ALA A 124 7.69 10.26 -8.34
CA ALA A 124 8.74 11.05 -7.71
C ALA A 124 8.08 12.18 -6.91
N LEU A 125 8.31 12.19 -5.60
CA LEU A 125 8.00 13.33 -4.77
C LEU A 125 9.22 14.24 -4.83
N ASP A 126 9.19 15.23 -5.71
CA ASP A 126 10.22 16.27 -5.76
C ASP A 126 10.04 17.15 -4.52
N GLY A 127 10.91 16.95 -3.51
CA GLY A 127 10.91 17.70 -2.26
C GLY A 127 12.08 17.31 -1.37
#